data_AF-A0A942GGE5-F1
#
_entry.id   AF-A0A942GGE5-F1
#
_cell.length_a   1.000
_cell.length_b   1.000
_cell.length_c   1.000
_cell.angle_alpha   90.00
_cell.angle_beta   90.00
_cell.angle_gamma   90.00
#
_symmetry.space_group_name_H-M   'P 1'
#
loop_
_entity.id
_entity.type
_entity.pdbx_description
1 polymer ?
#
loop_
_entity_poly.entity_id
_entity_poly.type
_entity_poly.pdbx_seq_one_letter_code
_entity_poly.pdbx_strand_id
1 'polypeptide(L)' 'MPFLNPKQNDDDGGALPGAPGLSLDLDIRTCPQCRLETPPWQATCPDCGVPTVPAAEIPPAQFDLPEMGADEEE' A
#
# COMPACT_ATOMS: atom_id res chain seq x y z
N MET A 1 16.50 -27.03 44.57
CA MET A 1 16.34 -25.62 44.14
C MET A 1 16.28 -25.60 42.62
N PRO A 2 15.46 -24.75 42.01
CA PRO A 2 14.29 -25.14 41.24
C PRO A 2 14.47 -25.04 39.71
N PHE A 3 13.72 -25.91 39.02
CA PHE A 3 13.14 -25.87 37.68
C PHE A 3 13.56 -24.77 36.69
N LEU A 4 14.05 -25.22 35.52
CA LEU A 4 14.05 -24.45 34.27
C LEU A 4 12.63 -23.90 34.02
N ASN A 5 12.51 -22.58 33.82
CA ASN A 5 11.29 -21.96 33.32
C ASN A 5 11.45 -21.70 31.81
N PRO A 6 10.87 -22.52 30.92
CA PRO A 6 10.67 -22.15 29.53
C PRO A 6 9.35 -21.40 29.41
N LYS A 7 9.34 -20.10 29.70
CA LYS A 7 8.22 -19.22 29.33
C LYS A 7 8.65 -17.77 29.24
N GLN A 8 9.47 -17.46 28.24
CA GLN A 8 9.47 -16.10 27.69
C GLN A 8 8.92 -16.19 26.27
N ASN A 9 7.60 -16.00 26.22
CA ASN A 9 6.83 -15.73 25.03
C ASN A 9 7.06 -14.25 24.69
N ASP A 10 8.27 -13.90 24.25
CA ASP A 10 8.51 -12.62 23.56
C ASP A 10 8.23 -12.88 22.08
N ASP A 11 6.93 -12.85 21.79
CA ASP A 11 6.35 -12.44 20.50
C ASP A 11 6.67 -10.95 20.33
N ASP A 12 7.96 -10.60 20.32
CA ASP A 12 8.44 -9.27 20.02
C ASP A 12 8.59 -9.24 18.50
N GLY A 13 7.50 -8.82 17.85
CA GLY A 13 7.44 -8.57 16.43
C GLY A 13 8.64 -7.74 16.03
N GLY A 14 9.56 -8.37 15.31
CA GLY A 14 10.86 -7.84 14.93
C GLY A 14 10.74 -6.54 14.16
N ALA A 15 10.64 -5.44 14.88
CA ALA A 15 10.90 -4.11 14.37
C ALA A 15 12.42 -3.94 14.34
N LEU A 16 13.03 -4.37 13.24
CA LEU A 16 14.43 -4.10 12.94
C LEU A 16 14.70 -2.59 13.06
N PRO A 17 15.66 -2.14 13.87
CA PRO A 17 16.01 -0.74 14.00
C PRO A 17 16.64 -0.26 12.70
N GLY A 18 15.84 0.38 11.84
CA GLY A 18 16.29 0.86 10.53
C GLY A 18 15.36 0.53 9.36
N ALA A 19 14.29 -0.23 9.57
CA ALA A 19 13.20 -0.22 8.61
C ALA A 19 12.46 1.12 8.76
N PRO A 20 12.49 2.05 7.79
CA PRO A 20 11.54 3.14 7.80
C PRO A 20 10.18 2.47 7.80
N GLY A 21 9.42 2.65 8.87
CA GLY A 21 8.10 2.06 8.99
C GLY A 21 7.35 2.35 7.71
N LEU A 22 7.13 1.32 6.90
CA LEU A 22 6.09 1.33 5.89
C LEU A 22 4.80 1.35 6.69
N SER A 23 4.47 2.52 7.25
CA SER A 23 3.12 2.85 7.64
C SER A 23 2.36 2.90 6.34
N LEU A 24 1.94 1.71 5.93
CA LEU A 24 0.99 1.52 4.85
C LEU A 24 -0.23 2.33 5.33
N ASP A 25 -0.41 3.52 4.76
CA ASP A 25 -1.53 4.39 5.10
C ASP A 25 -2.76 3.76 4.43
N LEU A 26 -3.28 2.70 5.06
CA LEU A 26 -4.44 1.93 4.56
C LEU A 26 -5.67 2.81 4.40
N ASP A 27 -5.66 3.99 5.02
CA ASP A 27 -6.76 4.95 5.04
C ASP A 27 -6.60 6.08 4.01
N ILE A 28 -5.59 6.04 3.13
CA ILE A 28 -5.49 6.99 2.02
C ILE A 28 -6.66 6.78 1.04
N ARG A 29 -7.33 7.88 0.72
CA ARG A 29 -8.38 7.92 -0.30
C ARG A 29 -7.80 8.51 -1.57
N THR A 30 -8.23 8.02 -2.71
CA THR A 30 -7.76 8.48 -4.00
C THR A 30 -8.95 8.93 -4.86
N CYS A 31 -8.75 10.00 -5.62
CA CYS A 31 -9.74 10.44 -6.59
C CYS A 31 -9.73 9.50 -7.82
N PRO A 32 -10.86 8.91 -8.23
CA PRO A 32 -10.90 8.03 -9.41
C PRO A 32 -10.68 8.75 -10.74
N GLN A 33 -10.86 10.09 -10.78
CA GLN A 33 -10.62 10.92 -11.96
C GLN A 33 -9.19 11.45 -11.99
N CYS A 34 -8.80 12.25 -10.99
CA CYS A 34 -7.50 12.91 -10.99
C CYS A 34 -6.36 12.02 -10.49
N ARG A 35 -6.67 10.83 -9.93
CA ARG A 35 -5.72 9.95 -9.21
C ARG A 35 -4.98 10.65 -8.06
N LEU A 36 -5.50 11.80 -7.59
CA LEU A 36 -4.96 12.55 -6.47
C LEU A 36 -5.19 11.77 -5.17
N GLU A 37 -4.11 11.57 -4.41
CA GLU A 37 -4.16 11.02 -3.06
C GLU A 37 -4.62 12.10 -2.08
N THR A 38 -5.58 11.75 -1.24
CA THR A 38 -6.27 12.63 -0.33
C THR A 38 -6.37 11.99 1.06
N PRO A 39 -6.41 12.79 2.13
CA PRO A 39 -6.57 12.27 3.47
C PRO A 39 -7.88 11.49 3.66
N PRO A 40 -7.95 10.53 4.61
CA PRO A 40 -9.16 9.72 4.87
C PRO A 40 -10.43 10.52 5.16
N TRP A 41 -10.29 11.68 5.82
CA TRP A 41 -11.42 12.55 6.16
C TRP A 41 -11.91 13.39 4.98
N GLN A 42 -11.16 13.43 3.87
CA GLN A 42 -11.48 14.22 2.70
C GLN A 42 -12.39 13.42 1.76
N ALA A 43 -13.71 13.52 1.95
CA ALA A 43 -14.70 12.79 1.16
C ALA A 43 -14.78 13.23 -0.32
N THR A 44 -14.32 14.43 -0.65
CA THR A 44 -14.42 15.04 -1.98
C THR A 44 -13.07 15.55 -2.44
N CYS A 45 -12.70 15.27 -3.68
CA CYS A 45 -11.46 15.75 -4.28
C CYS A 45 -11.48 17.28 -4.41
N PRO A 46 -10.45 18.00 -3.93
CA PRO A 46 -10.39 19.46 -4.00
C PRO A 46 -10.19 20.00 -5.44
N ASP A 47 -9.71 19.15 -6.35
CA ASP A 47 -9.34 19.56 -7.71
C ASP A 47 -10.54 19.44 -8.68
N CYS A 48 -11.26 18.32 -8.65
CA CYS A 48 -12.36 18.04 -9.58
C CYS A 48 -13.75 17.95 -8.91
N GLY A 49 -13.84 17.99 -7.58
CA GLY A 49 -15.11 17.92 -6.87
C GLY A 49 -15.78 16.54 -6.84
N VAL A 50 -15.13 15.49 -7.33
CA VAL A 50 -15.64 14.11 -7.35
C VAL A 50 -15.40 13.43 -5.99
N PRO A 51 -16.31 12.56 -5.50
CA PRO A 51 -16.10 11.79 -4.28
C PRO A 51 -14.84 10.92 -4.37
N THR A 52 -14.04 10.94 -3.31
CA THR A 52 -12.84 10.11 -3.19
C THR A 52 -13.20 8.72 -2.68
N VAL A 53 -12.50 7.72 -3.17
CA VAL A 53 -12.70 6.31 -2.81
C VAL A 53 -11.41 5.76 -2.20
N PRO A 54 -11.45 4.70 -1.37
CA PRO A 54 -10.24 4.01 -0.92
C PRO A 54 -9.37 3.61 -2.11
N ALA A 55 -8.06 3.74 -1.98
CA ALA A 55 -7.12 3.40 -3.06
C ALA A 55 -7.30 1.95 -3.56
N ALA A 56 -7.69 1.03 -2.66
CA ALA A 56 -7.96 -0.38 -2.99
C ALA A 56 -9.16 -0.59 -3.94
N GLU A 57 -10.09 0.35 -4.01
CA GLU A 57 -11.25 0.28 -4.92
C GLU A 57 -10.92 0.82 -6.33
N ILE A 58 -9.79 1.49 -6.50
CA ILE A 58 -9.41 2.00 -7.81
C ILE A 58 -8.71 0.90 -8.61
N PRO A 59 -9.23 0.54 -9.79
CA PRO A 59 -8.58 -0.47 -10.62
C PRO A 59 -7.15 0.00 -10.96
N PRO A 60 -6.16 -0.91 -10.92
CA PRO A 60 -4.83 -0.60 -11.38
C PRO A 60 -4.93 -0.08 -12.82
N ALA A 61 -4.17 0.97 -13.13
CA ALA A 61 -4.07 1.42 -14.50
C ALA A 61 -3.58 0.23 -15.32
N GLN A 62 -4.38 -0.22 -16.29
CA GLN A 62 -3.95 -1.25 -17.21
C GLN A 62 -2.86 -0.62 -18.07
N PHE A 63 -1.62 -0.93 -17.71
CA PHE A 63 -0.47 -0.58 -18.52
C PHE A 63 -0.39 -1.67 -19.59
N ASP A 64 -0.96 -1.37 -20.76
CA ASP A 64 -0.80 -2.21 -21.94
C ASP A 64 0.67 -2.05 -22.37
N LEU A 65 1.52 -2.98 -21.93
CA LEU A 65 2.89 -3.02 -22.45
C LEU A 65 2.78 -3.35 -23.93
N PRO A 66 3.40 -2.56 -24.83
CA PRO A 66 3.49 -2.96 -26.21
C PRO A 66 4.18 -4.32 -26.25
N GLU A 67 3.58 -5.27 -26.96
CA GLU A 67 4.14 -6.59 -27.22
C GLU A 67 5.49 -6.36 -27.90
N MET A 68 6.57 -6.41 -27.12
CA MET A 68 7.93 -6.34 -27.64
C MET A 68 8.08 -7.59 -28.49
N GLY A 69 7.95 -7.40 -29.81
CA GLY A 69 8.05 -8.45 -30.80
C GLY A 69 9.25 -9.33 -30.46
N ALA A 70 8.99 -10.64 -30.46
CA ALA A 70 10.03 -11.65 -30.47
C ALA A 70 10.99 -11.29 -31.60
N ASP A 71 12.11 -10.65 -31.25
CA ASP A 71 13.22 -10.48 -32.18
C ASP A 71 13.82 -11.88 -32.32
N GLU A 72 13.49 -12.46 -33.47
CA GLU A 72 13.88 -13.78 -33.91
C GLU A 72 15.41 -13.89 -33.82
N GLU A 73 15.87 -14.81 -32.98
CA GLU A 73 17.27 -15.23 -32.94
C GLU A 73 17.65 -15.80 -34.31
N GLU A 74 18.36 -15.03 -35.14
CA GLU A 74 19.11 -15.50 -36.33
C GLU A 74 20.62 -15.24 -36.19
#